data_AF-A0A0D3AL34-F1
#
_entry.id   AF-A0A0D3AL34-F1
#
_cell.length_a   1.000
_cell.length_b   1.000
_cell.length_c   1.000
_cell.angle_alpha   90.00
_cell.angle_beta   90.00
_cell.angle_gamma   90.00
#
_symmetry.space_group_name_H-M   'P 1'
#
loop_
_entity.id
_entity.type
_entity.pdbx_description
1 polymer ?
#
loop_
_entity_poly.entity_id
_entity_poly.type
_entity_poly.pdbx_seq_one_letter_code
_entity_poly.pdbx_strand_id
1 'polypeptide(L)'
;MAGVVGSHEFVFVIFPLAKPPAYGQGMAFVVASKTDLMAKGTATSGLGLFNPGNKNITENQILAVELDISESSEQFDESDNHVGIDINSIVSVASANDLVLLSSPRKFEPI
;
A
#
# COMPACT_ATOMS: atom_id res chain seq x y z
N MET A 1 30.16 -4.41 -7.89
CA MET A 1 29.15 -4.44 -6.80
C MET A 1 28.28 -5.66 -7.06
N ALA A 2 28.28 -6.66 -6.16
CA ALA A 2 27.35 -7.78 -6.29
C ALA A 2 26.02 -7.32 -5.70
N GLY A 3 24.99 -7.21 -6.54
CA GLY A 3 23.63 -6.95 -6.08
C GLY A 3 23.01 -8.22 -5.51
N VAL A 4 22.20 -8.09 -4.47
CA VAL A 4 21.31 -9.17 -4.03
C VAL A 4 20.04 -9.08 -4.87
N VAL A 5 19.61 -10.21 -5.45
CA VAL A 5 18.31 -10.34 -6.13
C VAL A 5 17.43 -11.22 -5.25
N GLY A 6 16.21 -10.78 -4.99
CA GLY A 6 15.22 -11.52 -4.19
C GLY A 6 13.88 -11.64 -4.92
N SER A 7 13.13 -12.67 -4.57
CA SER A 7 11.74 -12.88 -5.01
C SER A 7 10.90 -13.21 -3.77
N HIS A 8 9.69 -12.69 -3.72
CA HIS A 8 8.73 -12.91 -2.64
C HIS A 8 7.36 -13.19 -3.26
N GLU A 9 6.65 -14.14 -2.68
CA GLU A 9 5.30 -14.50 -3.07
C GLU A 9 4.47 -14.62 -1.79
N PHE A 10 3.27 -14.03 -1.80
CA PHE A 10 2.33 -14.12 -0.70
C PHE A 10 0.90 -14.08 -1.25
N VAL A 11 -0.03 -14.63 -0.48
CA VAL A 11 -1.46 -14.62 -0.78
C VAL A 11 -2.18 -14.00 0.41
N PHE A 12 -3.11 -13.10 0.13
CA PHE A 12 -3.91 -12.42 1.15
C PHE A 12 -5.35 -12.29 0.66
N VAL A 13 -6.26 -12.01 1.60
CA VAL A 13 -7.65 -11.65 1.32
C VAL A 13 -8.03 -10.48 2.22
N ILE A 14 -8.59 -9.42 1.63
CA ILE A 14 -9.12 -8.27 2.36
C ILE A 14 -10.64 -8.41 2.41
N PHE A 15 -11.19 -8.52 3.62
CA PHE A 15 -12.63 -8.56 3.87
C PHE A 15 -13.08 -7.22 4.46
N PRO A 16 -13.72 -6.32 3.69
CA PRO A 16 -14.22 -5.07 4.22
C PRO A 16 -15.38 -5.35 5.19
N LEU A 17 -15.25 -4.87 6.43
CA LEU A 17 -16.30 -4.96 7.46
C LEU A 17 -17.23 -3.75 7.47
N ALA A 18 -16.86 -2.69 6.75
CA ALA A 18 -17.60 -1.44 6.62
C ALA A 18 -17.81 -1.09 5.14
N LYS A 19 -18.70 -0.13 4.87
CA LYS A 19 -18.99 0.38 3.53
C LYS A 19 -18.25 1.69 3.25
N PRO A 20 -18.06 2.08 1.98
CA PRO A 20 -17.62 3.42 1.61
C PRO A 20 -18.34 4.54 2.37
N PRO A 21 -17.60 5.54 2.90
CA PRO A 21 -16.13 5.74 2.86
C PRO A 21 -15.37 5.14 4.06
N ALA A 22 -16.01 4.34 4.91
CA ALA A 22 -15.46 3.89 6.20
C ALA A 22 -14.66 2.57 6.14
N TYR A 23 -14.42 2.03 4.94
CA TYR A 23 -13.57 0.85 4.78
C TYR A 23 -12.09 1.24 4.84
N GLY A 24 -11.22 0.27 5.14
CA GLY A 24 -9.79 0.51 5.25
C GLY A 24 -9.16 0.95 3.92
N GLN A 25 -7.96 1.51 4.01
CA GLN A 25 -7.29 2.17 2.89
C GLN A 25 -6.40 1.22 2.06
N GLY A 26 -5.93 0.12 2.66
CA GLY A 26 -5.12 -0.85 1.92
C GLY A 26 -4.09 -1.53 2.78
N MET A 27 -3.02 -1.95 2.12
CA MET A 27 -1.87 -2.64 2.70
C MET A 27 -0.62 -2.39 1.86
N ALA A 28 0.56 -2.44 2.47
CA ALA A 28 1.82 -2.38 1.74
C ALA A 28 2.77 -3.51 2.16
N PHE A 29 3.53 -4.03 1.18
CA PHE A 29 4.72 -4.83 1.42
C PHE A 29 5.94 -3.91 1.44
N VAL A 30 6.75 -3.96 2.51
CA VAL A 30 7.77 -2.94 2.78
C VAL A 30 9.17 -3.53 2.86
N VAL A 31 10.10 -2.91 2.14
CA VAL A 31 11.54 -3.10 2.28
C VAL A 31 12.13 -1.81 2.85
N ALA A 32 12.80 -1.91 4.00
CA ALA A 32 13.41 -0.76 4.66
C ALA A 32 14.78 -1.12 5.24
N SER A 33 15.63 -0.11 5.42
CA SER A 33 16.96 -0.29 6.03
C SER A 33 16.90 -0.51 7.56
N LYS A 34 15.76 -0.20 8.19
CA LYS A 34 15.52 -0.29 9.63
C LYS A 34 14.15 -0.90 9.89
N THR A 35 14.02 -1.63 11.00
CA THR A 35 12.74 -2.18 11.46
C THR A 35 11.85 -1.11 12.08
N ASP A 36 12.46 -0.10 12.70
CA ASP A 36 11.75 1.10 13.11
C ASP A 36 11.76 2.09 11.95
N LEU A 37 10.63 2.17 11.27
CA LEU A 37 10.47 3.01 10.10
C LEU A 37 10.57 4.50 10.42
N MET A 38 10.48 4.90 11.70
CA MET A 38 10.57 6.30 12.18
C MET A 38 9.58 7.28 11.54
N ALA A 39 8.73 6.78 10.64
CA ALA A 39 8.00 7.59 9.71
C ALA A 39 6.78 8.25 10.38
N LYS A 40 6.27 7.69 11.48
CA LYS A 40 5.04 8.17 12.15
C LYS A 40 3.89 8.35 11.15
N GLY A 41 3.78 7.45 10.18
CA GLY A 41 2.77 7.53 9.13
C GLY A 41 1.35 7.52 9.69
N THR A 42 0.39 8.04 8.92
CA THR A 42 -1.02 7.96 9.30
C THR A 42 -1.54 6.55 9.06
N ALA A 43 -2.41 6.05 9.94
CA ALA A 43 -3.01 4.73 9.80
C ALA A 43 -4.05 4.63 8.65
N THR A 44 -4.37 5.77 8.04
CA THR A 44 -5.31 5.94 6.93
C THR A 44 -4.55 5.84 5.61
N SER A 45 -4.69 6.80 4.70
CA SER A 45 -4.14 6.79 3.33
C SER A 45 -2.61 6.82 3.32
N GLY A 46 -1.96 7.07 4.47
CA GLY A 46 -0.52 6.89 4.63
C GLY A 46 -0.07 5.44 4.81
N LEU A 47 -0.98 4.46 4.88
CA LEU A 47 -0.73 3.02 5.09
C LEU A 47 0.14 2.70 6.32
N GLY A 48 0.17 3.61 7.31
CA GLY A 48 1.07 3.56 8.48
C GLY A 48 2.52 3.95 8.18
N LEU A 49 2.87 4.23 6.92
CA LEU A 49 4.22 4.54 6.45
C LEU A 49 4.42 6.04 6.27
N PHE A 50 3.44 6.75 5.73
CA PHE A 50 3.62 8.13 5.29
C PHE A 50 2.66 9.11 5.94
N ASN A 51 3.08 10.36 6.03
CA ASN A 51 2.28 11.50 6.46
C ASN A 51 2.78 12.76 5.71
N PRO A 52 2.04 13.88 5.74
CA PRO A 52 2.43 15.10 5.04
C PRO A 52 3.83 15.65 5.39
N GLY A 53 4.32 15.37 6.59
CA GLY A 53 5.61 15.83 7.09
C GLY A 53 6.77 14.87 6.82
N ASN A 54 6.51 13.65 6.36
CA ASN A 54 7.54 12.65 6.10
C ASN A 54 7.64 12.23 4.63
N LYS A 55 6.70 12.65 3.78
CA LYS A 55 6.71 12.30 2.36
C LYS A 55 7.91 12.95 1.66
N ASN A 56 8.51 12.22 0.72
CA ASN A 56 9.71 12.62 0.00
C ASN A 56 10.96 12.85 0.88
N ILE A 57 11.02 12.24 2.07
CA ILE A 57 12.21 12.27 2.94
C ILE A 57 13.07 11.04 2.67
N THR A 58 14.25 11.24 2.09
CA THR A 58 15.18 10.17 1.71
C THR A 58 15.70 9.34 2.88
N GLU A 59 15.69 9.93 4.08
CA GLU A 59 16.11 9.33 5.33
C GLU A 59 15.17 8.23 5.83
N ASN A 60 13.92 8.19 5.32
CA ASN A 60 12.99 7.10 5.60
C ASN A 60 13.57 5.76 5.07
N GLN A 61 14.23 5.79 3.91
CA GLN A 61 14.80 4.62 3.23
C GLN A 61 13.77 3.49 3.08
N ILE A 62 12.56 3.86 2.64
CA ILE A 62 11.42 2.97 2.46
C ILE A 62 11.19 2.75 0.96
N LEU A 63 11.13 1.47 0.58
CA LEU A 63 10.53 1.00 -0.66
C LEU A 63 9.28 0.21 -0.28
N ALA A 64 8.13 0.58 -0.83
CA ALA A 64 6.89 -0.16 -0.61
C ALA A 64 6.25 -0.57 -1.94
N VAL A 65 5.60 -1.73 -1.92
CA VAL A 65 4.61 -2.11 -2.93
C VAL A 65 3.26 -1.99 -2.25
N GLU A 66 2.47 -1.01 -2.65
CA GLU A 66 1.17 -0.72 -2.06
C GLU A 66 0.02 -1.37 -2.83
N LEU A 67 -1.02 -1.69 -2.08
CA LEU A 67 -2.30 -2.20 -2.53
C LEU A 67 -3.35 -1.24 -1.97
N ASP A 68 -3.58 -0.15 -2.69
CA ASP A 68 -4.57 0.84 -2.35
C ASP A 68 -5.95 0.37 -2.82
N ILE A 69 -6.90 0.33 -1.90
CA ILE A 69 -8.25 -0.19 -2.16
C ILE A 69 -9.31 0.91 -2.08
N SER A 70 -8.96 2.15 -1.72
CA SER A 70 -9.93 3.22 -1.57
C SER A 70 -9.37 4.61 -1.86
N GLU A 71 -10.09 5.38 -2.67
CA GLU A 71 -9.91 6.84 -2.69
C GLU A 71 -10.13 7.45 -1.29
N SER A 72 -9.17 8.22 -0.80
CA SER A 72 -9.33 9.04 0.41
C SER A 72 -9.67 10.49 0.09
N SER A 73 -10.38 11.13 1.03
CA SER A 73 -10.54 12.58 1.03
C SER A 73 -9.34 13.33 1.61
N GLU A 74 -8.30 12.61 2.06
CA GLU A 74 -7.08 13.23 2.58
C GLU A 74 -6.36 14.00 1.49
N GLN A 75 -6.02 15.26 1.76
CA GLN A 75 -5.53 16.21 0.75
C GLN A 75 -4.17 15.86 0.13
N PHE A 76 -3.51 14.83 0.66
CA PHE A 76 -2.24 14.29 0.19
C PHE A 76 -2.38 12.92 -0.46
N ASP A 77 -3.61 12.39 -0.47
CA ASP A 77 -3.94 11.20 -1.20
C ASP A 77 -4.26 11.58 -2.65
N GLU A 78 -3.34 11.23 -3.55
CA GLU A 78 -3.47 11.42 -4.99
C GLU A 78 -3.88 10.12 -5.70
N SER A 79 -4.29 9.10 -4.92
CA SER A 79 -4.49 7.73 -5.37
C SER A 79 -5.97 7.38 -5.61
N ASP A 80 -6.22 6.73 -6.75
CA ASP A 80 -7.41 5.91 -7.03
C ASP A 80 -7.06 4.45 -6.68
N ASN A 81 -8.00 3.53 -6.59
CA ASN A 81 -7.74 2.12 -6.28
C ASN A 81 -6.68 1.51 -7.23
N HIS A 82 -5.49 1.19 -6.72
CA HIS A 82 -4.38 0.82 -7.57
C HIS A 82 -3.33 -0.04 -6.84
N VAL A 83 -2.42 -0.62 -7.64
CA VAL A 83 -1.18 -1.21 -7.14
C VAL A 83 -0.04 -0.27 -7.47
N GLY A 84 0.77 0.08 -6.47
CA GLY A 84 1.75 1.16 -6.54
C GLY A 84 3.16 0.74 -6.09
N ILE A 85 4.16 1.48 -6.56
CA ILE A 85 5.55 1.40 -6.09
C ILE A 85 5.92 2.73 -5.45
N ASP A 86 6.14 2.69 -4.14
CA ASP A 86 6.46 3.85 -3.32
C ASP A 86 7.93 3.92 -3.00
N ILE A 87 8.52 5.10 -3.18
CA ILE A 87 9.90 5.38 -2.79
C ILE A 87 9.90 6.62 -1.88
N ASN A 88 10.01 6.37 -0.57
CA ASN A 88 10.02 7.40 0.47
C ASN A 88 8.81 8.35 0.50
N SER A 89 7.74 8.03 -0.22
CA SER A 89 6.55 8.85 -0.38
C SER A 89 5.36 7.93 -0.67
N ILE A 90 4.16 8.33 -0.23
CA ILE A 90 2.89 7.69 -0.61
C ILE A 90 2.49 7.98 -2.07
N VAL A 91 3.18 8.93 -2.71
CA VAL A 91 2.97 9.18 -4.14
C VAL A 91 3.83 8.17 -4.90
N SER A 92 3.17 7.15 -5.42
CA SER A 92 3.76 6.09 -6.25
C SER A 92 4.58 6.65 -7.41
N VAL A 93 5.79 6.13 -7.63
CA VAL A 93 6.61 6.44 -8.81
C VAL A 93 6.14 5.70 -10.06
N ALA A 94 5.37 4.63 -9.87
CA ALA A 94 4.67 3.87 -10.90
C ALA A 94 3.45 3.21 -10.28
N SER A 95 2.32 3.26 -10.98
CA SER A 95 1.05 2.69 -10.54
C SER A 95 0.32 2.00 -11.69
N ALA A 96 -0.55 1.07 -11.35
CA ALA A 96 -1.49 0.44 -12.27
C ALA A 96 -2.88 0.32 -11.63
N ASN A 97 -3.87 0.92 -12.28
CA ASN A 97 -5.27 0.83 -11.89
C ASN A 97 -5.83 -0.47 -12.49
N ASP A 98 -5.67 -1.59 -11.80
CA ASP A 98 -6.16 -2.88 -12.30
C ASP A 98 -6.48 -3.88 -11.19
N LEU A 99 -6.81 -3.40 -9.98
CA LEU A 99 -7.39 -4.27 -8.98
C LEU A 99 -8.83 -4.57 -9.37
N VAL A 100 -9.02 -5.63 -10.16
CA VAL A 100 -10.33 -6.26 -10.34
C VAL A 100 -10.77 -6.76 -8.97
N LEU A 101 -11.55 -5.94 -8.25
CA LEU A 101 -12.36 -6.43 -7.15
C LEU A 101 -13.26 -7.52 -7.74
N LEU A 102 -12.93 -8.78 -7.50
CA LEU A 102 -13.82 -9.90 -7.77
C LEU A 102 -15.06 -9.70 -6.89
N SER A 103 -16.00 -8.88 -7.35
CA SER A 103 -17.24 -8.53 -6.67
C SER A 103 -18.25 -9.68 -6.69
N SER A 104 -17.82 -10.89 -7.04
CA SER A 104 -18.61 -12.11 -6.99
C SER A 104 -17.83 -13.21 -6.27
N PRO A 105 -18.35 -13.77 -5.18
CA PRO A 105 -17.73 -14.93 -4.56
C PRO A 105 -17.73 -16.06 -5.57
N ARG A 106 -16.56 -16.45 -6.09
CA ARG A 106 -16.43 -17.79 -6.66
C ARG A 106 -16.68 -18.75 -5.51
N LYS A 107 -17.77 -19.51 -5.59
CA LYS A 107 -17.96 -20.68 -4.74
C LYS A 107 -16.69 -21.53 -4.87
N PHE A 108 -15.93 -21.60 -3.79
CA PHE A 108 -14.91 -22.62 -3.65
C PHE A 108 -15.66 -23.93 -3.41
N GLU A 109 -15.89 -24.70 -4.47
CA GLU A 109 -16.25 -26.10 -4.33
C GLU A 109 -14.98 -26.85 -3.90
N PRO A 110 -14.99 -27.57 -2.76
CA PRO A 110 -13.85 -28.38 -2.34
C PRO A 110 -13.61 -29.52 -3.36
N ILE A 111 -12.34 -29.86 -3.59
CA ILE A 111 -11.93 -31.09 -4.30
C ILE A 111 -12.11 -32.28 -3.36
#